data_AF-A0AAD9ISR2-F1
#
_entry.id   AF-A0AAD9ISR2-F1
#
_cell.length_a   1.000
_cell.length_b   1.000
_cell.length_c   1.000
_cell.angle_alpha   90.00
_cell.angle_beta   90.00
_cell.angle_gamma   90.00
#
_symmetry.space_group_name_H-M   'P 1'
#
loop_
_entity.id
_entity.type
_entity.pdbx_description
1 polymer ?
#
loop_
_entity_poly.entity_id
_entity_poly.type
_entity_poly.pdbx_seq_one_letter_code
_entity_poly.pdbx_strand_id
1 'polypeptide(L)' 'MCSKQIQTQFLPPTSDAAKYHSLRVFHQINEWKGENLNATEYGWKGKDGKFIPLRTDLPPAPDHLREVTIKPASVL' A
#
# COMPACT_ATOMS: atom_id res chain seq x y z
N MET A 1 29.63 -0.29 -14.08
CA MET A 1 28.27 -0.89 -14.03
C MET A 1 27.26 0.20 -14.38
N CYS A 2 26.42 0.01 -15.40
CA CYS A 2 25.41 1.00 -15.78
C CYS A 2 24.19 0.83 -14.86
N SER A 3 23.95 1.78 -13.96
CA SER A 3 22.77 1.78 -13.09
C SER A 3 21.53 2.02 -13.94
N LYS A 4 20.68 1.00 -14.09
CA LYS A 4 19.35 1.17 -14.67
C LYS A 4 18.42 1.74 -13.61
N GLN A 5 18.27 3.06 -13.61
CA GLN A 5 17.31 3.73 -12.75
C GLN A 5 15.88 3.51 -13.30
N ILE A 6 15.09 2.70 -12.60
CA ILE A 6 13.68 2.46 -12.95
C ILE A 6 12.84 3.59 -12.34
N GLN A 7 12.10 4.30 -13.18
CA GLN A 7 11.14 5.31 -12.73
C GLN A 7 9.88 4.61 -12.24
N THR A 8 9.75 4.49 -10.91
CA THR A 8 8.69 3.72 -10.27
C THR A 8 7.28 4.26 -10.55
N GLN A 9 7.13 5.55 -10.88
CA GLN A 9 5.83 6.15 -11.21
C GLN A 9 5.18 5.61 -12.49
N PHE A 10 5.96 4.95 -13.37
CA PHE A 10 5.44 4.35 -14.59
C PHE A 10 5.16 2.86 -14.46
N LEU A 11 5.44 2.28 -13.29
CA LEU A 11 5.09 0.89 -13.02
C LEU A 11 3.58 0.79 -12.77
N PRO A 12 2.91 -0.23 -13.34
CA PRO A 12 1.53 -0.48 -12.97
C PRO A 12 1.44 -0.81 -11.47
N PRO A 13 0.30 -0.51 -10.82
CA PRO A 13 0.07 -0.97 -9.47
C PRO A 13 0.16 -2.50 -9.41
N THR A 14 0.65 -3.05 -8.30
CA THR A 14 0.62 -4.49 -8.07
C THR A 14 -0.84 -4.96 -7.96
N SER A 15 -1.09 -6.24 -8.26
CA SER A 15 -2.42 -6.84 -8.09
C SER A 15 -2.96 -6.65 -6.67
N ASP A 16 -2.08 -6.73 -5.67
CA ASP A 16 -2.43 -6.53 -4.27
C ASP A 16 -2.79 -5.07 -3.93
N ALA A 17 -2.04 -4.10 -4.48
CA ALA A 17 -2.40 -2.68 -4.36
C ALA A 17 -3.75 -2.37 -5.02
N ALA A 18 -4.03 -2.99 -6.17
CA ALA A 18 -5.32 -2.86 -6.85
C ALA A 18 -6.47 -3.45 -6.01
N LYS A 19 -6.31 -4.66 -5.45
CA LYS A 19 -7.26 -5.29 -4.51
C LYS A 19 -7.64 -4.33 -3.38
N TYR A 20 -6.64 -3.78 -2.69
CA TYR A 20 -6.88 -2.87 -1.57
C TYR A 20 -7.52 -1.55 -1.98
N HIS A 21 -7.17 -1.02 -3.15
CA HIS A 21 -7.83 0.14 -3.72
C HIS A 21 -9.32 -0.12 -3.96
N SER A 22 -9.66 -1.24 -4.62
CA SER A 22 -11.05 -1.62 -4.90
C SER A 22 -11.89 -1.78 -3.63
N LEU A 23 -11.34 -2.41 -2.58
CA LEU A 23 -12.01 -2.56 -1.29
C LEU A 23 -12.36 -1.21 -0.66
N ARG A 24 -11.42 -0.25 -0.65
CA ARG A 24 -11.67 1.07 -0.08
C ARG A 24 -12.70 1.88 -0.87
N VAL A 25 -12.65 1.80 -2.21
CA VAL A 25 -13.66 2.46 -3.06
C VAL A 25 -15.05 1.89 -2.76
N PHE A 26 -15.16 0.56 -2.66
CA PHE A 26 -16.41 -0.09 -2.29
C PHE A 26 -16.92 0.38 -0.92
N HIS A 27 -16.07 0.38 0.10
CA HIS A 27 -16.42 0.90 1.42
C HIS A 27 -16.90 2.35 1.38
N GLN A 28 -16.15 3.23 0.69
CA GLN A 28 -16.49 4.65 0.59
C GLN A 28 -17.85 4.90 -0.05
N ILE A 29 -18.20 4.11 -1.08
CA ILE A 29 -19.52 4.19 -1.73
C ILE A 29 -20.63 3.76 -0.77
N ASN A 30 -20.41 2.72 0.05
CA ASN A 30 -21.39 2.25 1.02
C ASN A 30 -21.60 3.25 2.17
N GLU A 31 -20.52 3.89 2.64
CA GLU A 31 -20.61 4.99 3.60
C GLU A 31 -21.49 6.14 3.07
N TRP A 32 -21.34 6.50 1.79
CA TRP A 32 -22.20 7.53 1.17
C TRP A 32 -23.66 7.11 1.06
N LYS A 33 -23.95 5.81 1.05
CA LYS A 33 -25.32 5.27 1.09
C LYS A 33 -25.89 5.18 2.50
N GLY A 34 -25.08 5.42 3.53
CA GLY A 34 -25.47 5.25 4.94
C GLY A 34 -25.43 3.80 5.42
N GLU A 35 -24.76 2.91 4.69
CA GLU A 35 -24.49 1.54 5.13
C GLU A 35 -23.34 1.55 6.14
N ASN A 36 -23.47 0.82 7.24
CA ASN A 36 -22.43 0.72 8.27
C ASN A 36 -21.62 -0.56 8.08
N LEU A 37 -20.54 -0.46 7.29
CA LEU A 37 -19.63 -1.57 7.04
C LEU A 37 -18.40 -1.48 7.96
N ASN A 38 -17.87 -2.63 8.35
CA ASN A 38 -16.65 -2.65 9.16
C ASN A 38 -15.43 -2.27 8.29
N ALA A 39 -14.94 -1.04 8.42
CA ALA A 39 -13.81 -0.52 7.65
C ALA A 39 -12.57 -1.45 7.61
N THR A 40 -12.29 -2.19 8.68
CA THR A 40 -11.10 -3.07 8.72
C THR A 40 -11.19 -4.27 7.77
N GLU A 41 -12.40 -4.63 7.33
CA GLU A 41 -12.62 -5.68 6.33
C GLU A 41 -12.44 -5.15 4.88
N TYR A 42 -12.39 -3.83 4.71
CA TYR A 42 -12.36 -3.18 3.40
C TYR A 42 -11.11 -2.33 3.16
N GLY A 43 -9.96 -2.82 3.62
CA GLY A 43 -8.67 -2.24 3.28
C GLY A 43 -8.28 -1.03 4.12
N TRP A 44 -8.84 -0.92 5.32
CA TRP A 44 -8.40 0.00 6.36
C TRP A 44 -7.78 -0.76 7.53
N LYS A 45 -6.92 -0.09 8.29
CA LYS A 45 -6.46 -0.56 9.60
C LYS A 45 -6.71 0.52 10.64
N GLY A 46 -7.15 0.11 11.82
CA GLY A 46 -7.24 0.99 12.98
C GLY A 46 -5.84 1.24 13.56
N LYS A 47 -5.48 2.51 13.72
CA LYS A 47 -4.27 2.93 14.44
C LYS A 47 -4.53 4.27 15.13
N ASP A 48 -4.32 4.34 16.44
CA ASP A 48 -4.44 5.56 17.24
C ASP A 48 -5.80 6.29 17.06
N GLY A 49 -6.89 5.53 17.04
CA GLY A 49 -8.26 6.06 16.84
C GLY A 49 -8.56 6.53 15.42
N LYS A 50 -7.67 6.25 14.45
CA LYS A 50 -7.83 6.62 13.04
C LYS A 50 -7.83 5.40 12.14
N PHE A 51 -8.53 5.48 11.02
CA PHE A 51 -8.41 4.53 9.93
C PHE A 51 -7.31 4.97 8.97
N ILE A 52 -6.31 4.09 8.80
CA ILE A 52 -5.21 4.27 7.86
C ILE A 52 -5.40 3.28 6.71
N PRO A 53 -5.19 3.67 5.44
CA PRO A 53 -5.35 2.75 4.32
C PRO A 53 -4.26 1.67 4.33
N LEU A 54 -4.67 0.41 4.17
CA LEU A 54 -3.79 -0.70 3.85
C LEU A 54 -3.43 -0.63 2.36
N ARG A 55 -2.15 -0.45 2.05
CA ARG A 55 -1.72 -0.27 0.65
C ARG A 55 -1.39 -1.59 -0.04
N THR A 56 -0.88 -2.56 0.71
CA THR A 56 -0.39 -3.85 0.24
C THR A 56 -0.15 -4.75 1.46
N ASP A 57 -0.41 -6.04 1.34
CA ASP A 57 0.05 -7.13 2.22
C ASP A 57 1.42 -7.64 1.79
N LEU A 58 1.79 -7.39 0.52
CA LEU A 58 3.07 -7.80 0.00
C LEU A 58 4.21 -6.93 0.55
N PRO A 59 5.40 -7.54 0.74
CA PRO A 59 6.59 -6.78 1.07
C PRO A 59 6.93 -5.76 -0.03
N PRO A 60 7.61 -4.65 0.30
CA PRO A 60 8.03 -3.65 -0.70
C PRO A 60 8.88 -4.23 -1.85
N ALA A 61 9.56 -5.34 -1.59
CA ALA A 61 10.34 -6.11 -2.55
C ALA A 61 10.40 -7.58 -2.12
N PRO A 62 10.55 -8.54 -3.06
CA PRO A 62 10.88 -9.93 -2.77
C PRO A 62 12.12 -10.09 -1.89
N ASP A 63 12.19 -11.15 -1.08
CA ASP A 63 13.24 -11.32 -0.08
C ASP A 63 14.66 -11.35 -0.66
N HIS A 64 14.85 -11.99 -1.81
CA HIS A 64 16.14 -12.02 -2.51
C HIS A 64 16.62 -10.65 -3.01
N LEU A 65 15.76 -9.63 -3.03
CA LEU A 65 16.09 -8.24 -3.38
C LEU A 65 16.29 -7.34 -2.15
N ARG A 66 15.98 -7.80 -0.93
CA ARG A 66 16.05 -7.01 0.30
C ARG A 66 17.47 -6.83 0.85
N GLU A 67 18.44 -7.60 0.37
CA GLU A 67 19.86 -7.48 0.76
C GLU A 67 20.61 -6.33 0.07
N VAL A 68 20.03 -5.72 -0.99
CA VAL A 68 20.58 -4.48 -1.55
C VAL A 68 20.31 -3.36 -0.56
N THR A 69 21.27 -3.18 0.33
CA THR A 69 21.29 -2.28 1.47
C THR A 69 20.68 -0.92 1.10
N ILE A 70 19.46 -0.66 1.55
CA ILE A 70 19.07 0.72 1.86
C ILE A 70 19.95 1.07 3.06
N LYS A 71 21.17 1.55 2.80
CA LYS A 71 21.91 2.25 3.84
C LYS A 71 21.00 3.42 4.18
N PRO A 72 20.59 3.60 5.45
CA PRO A 72 19.99 4.86 5.82
C PRO A 72 20.98 5.93 5.36
N ALA A 73 20.50 6.91 4.59
CA ALA A 73 21.30 8.08 4.30
C ALA A 73 21.82 8.55 5.66
N SER A 74 23.14 8.46 5.85
CA SER A 74 23.76 8.96 7.06
C SER A 74 23.22 10.37 7.27
N VAL A 75 22.59 10.56 8.43
CA VAL A 75 22.21 11.89 8.90
C VAL A 75 23.53 12.69 8.98
N LEU A 76 23.72 13.58 8.02
CA LEU A 76 24.63 14.73 8.11
C LEU A 76 23.78 15.95 8.46
#